data_AF-A0A974RX38-F1
#
_entry.id   AF-A0A974RX38-F1
#
_cell.length_a   1.000
_cell.length_b   1.000
_cell.length_c   1.000
_cell.angle_alpha   90.00
_cell.angle_beta   90.00
_cell.angle_gamma   90.00
#
_symmetry.space_group_name_H-M   'P 1'
#
loop_
_entity.id
_entity.type
_entity.pdbx_description
1 polymer ?
#
loop_
_entity_poly.entity_id
_entity_poly.type
_entity_poly.pdbx_seq_one_letter_code
_entity_poly.pdbx_strand_id
1 'polypeptide(L)'
;MSRTSKRHWPWHLLTIAILAVTALIFWYATVSTAYKWDWNNISNYFYYNKEVILETAPSDVEVTSIDQQGQKTIITLVDYETNEEFKITAVAEQIKVLKGQELTEGDTITSTTKWTAGPFVKGFWTTLWLSVVSGILGLVIGLIAGLCRISKNPTLRDLSTIYVELIRALPLLVIIFIIYYFFGTILKLSHETAAIVSLSFSAGAYIAEIVRGGIQSISKGQTEAARSLGMGAASTMCVIILPQAFRRILPALTGQFINLVKDTSLLSAISIIEITRAAQLATTTSMKPFEMWFCAAALYLLINIPLSILAHYLERRLAKSD
;
A
#
# COMPACT_ATOMS: atom_id res chain seq x y z
N MET A 1 10.26 8.61 -54.72
CA MET A 1 9.69 9.54 -53.72
C MET A 1 10.47 9.42 -52.43
N SER A 2 11.31 10.40 -52.13
CA SER A 2 12.20 10.44 -50.96
C SER A 2 11.42 10.73 -49.68
N ARG A 3 11.49 9.82 -48.70
CA ARG A 3 11.05 10.06 -47.32
C ARG A 3 11.90 11.17 -46.70
N THR A 4 11.39 12.39 -46.63
CA THR A 4 11.97 13.44 -45.79
C THR A 4 11.74 13.06 -44.33
N SER A 5 12.82 12.70 -43.62
CA SER A 5 12.83 12.53 -42.17
C SER A 5 12.32 13.83 -41.51
N LYS A 6 11.13 13.79 -40.90
CA LYS A 6 10.61 14.94 -40.14
C LYS A 6 11.54 15.16 -38.94
N ARG A 7 12.16 16.35 -38.86
CA ARG A 7 13.09 16.71 -37.79
C ARG A 7 12.29 16.86 -36.48
N HIS A 8 12.46 15.93 -35.53
CA HIS A 8 11.73 15.91 -34.25
C HIS A 8 12.37 16.78 -33.15
N TRP A 9 13.60 17.26 -33.33
CA TRP A 9 14.32 18.11 -32.36
C TRP A 9 13.57 19.36 -31.85
N PRO A 10 12.82 20.14 -32.66
CA PRO A 10 12.06 21.28 -32.13
C PRO A 10 11.02 20.89 -31.08
N TRP A 11 10.45 19.68 -31.17
CA TRP A 11 9.50 19.19 -30.17
C TRP A 11 10.19 18.81 -28.86
N HIS A 12 11.38 18.21 -28.91
CA HIS A 12 12.17 17.93 -27.72
C HIS A 12 12.64 19.23 -27.03
N LEU A 13 12.99 20.26 -27.80
CA LEU A 13 13.29 21.58 -27.26
C LEU A 13 12.08 22.19 -26.54
N LEU A 14 10.89 22.10 -27.14
CA LEU A 14 9.66 22.55 -26.51
C LEU A 14 9.39 21.79 -25.20
N THR A 15 9.59 20.47 -25.17
CA THR A 15 9.47 19.68 -23.93
C THR A 15 10.44 20.16 -22.86
N ILE A 16 11.71 20.38 -23.19
CA ILE A 16 12.72 20.89 -22.25
C ILE A 16 12.33 22.28 -21.74
N ALA A 17 11.84 23.16 -22.63
CA ALA A 17 11.38 24.49 -22.25
C ALA A 17 10.19 24.43 -21.28
N ILE A 18 9.20 23.57 -21.54
CA ILE A 18 8.05 23.37 -20.65
C ILE A 18 8.50 22.85 -19.28
N LEU A 19 9.38 21.84 -19.25
CA LEU A 19 9.92 21.30 -17.99
C LEU A 19 10.71 22.36 -17.22
N ALA A 20 11.52 23.17 -17.90
CA ALA A 20 12.28 24.25 -17.28
C ALA A 20 11.37 25.34 -16.70
N VAL A 21 10.36 25.78 -17.45
CA VAL A 21 9.36 26.75 -16.97
C VAL A 21 8.61 26.19 -15.75
N THR A 22 8.25 24.91 -15.78
CA THR A 22 7.55 24.26 -14.66
C THR A 22 8.45 24.20 -13.42
N ALA A 23 9.73 23.83 -13.58
CA ALA A 23 10.71 23.84 -12.51
C ALA A 23 10.94 25.24 -11.93
N LEU A 24 10.98 26.28 -12.78
CA LEU A 24 11.09 27.67 -12.35
C LEU A 24 9.86 28.13 -11.56
N ILE A 25 8.65 27.74 -11.96
CA ILE A 25 7.42 28.03 -11.21
C ILE A 25 7.48 27.37 -9.82
N PHE A 26 7.89 26.10 -9.73
CA PHE A 26 8.04 25.42 -8.44
C PHE A 26 9.12 26.06 -7.56
N TRP A 27 10.26 26.41 -8.15
CA TRP A 27 11.34 27.10 -7.43
C TRP A 27 10.88 28.46 -6.92
N TYR A 28 10.23 29.26 -7.76
CA TYR A 28 9.70 30.57 -7.37
C TYR A 28 8.66 30.45 -6.24
N ALA A 29 7.72 29.50 -6.37
CA ALA A 29 6.75 29.21 -5.31
C ALA A 29 7.46 28.83 -4.00
N THR A 30 8.52 28.02 -4.06
CA THR A 30 9.29 27.61 -2.89
C THR A 30 10.03 28.77 -2.22
N VAL A 31 10.63 29.67 -3.01
CA VAL A 31 11.32 30.86 -2.45
C VAL A 31 10.30 31.82 -1.84
N SER A 32 9.10 31.92 -2.43
CA SER A 32 8.05 32.80 -1.93
C SER A 32 7.44 32.36 -0.59
N THR A 33 7.55 31.08 -0.21
CA THR A 33 6.88 30.53 0.98
C THR A 33 7.69 30.65 2.29
N ALA A 34 8.85 31.33 2.30
CA ALA A 34 9.72 31.47 3.48
C ALA A 34 9.99 30.14 4.22
N TYR A 35 9.94 29.02 3.48
CA TYR A 35 10.04 27.68 4.03
C TYR A 35 11.51 27.26 4.16
N LYS A 36 11.91 26.79 5.34
CA LYS A 36 13.25 26.26 5.57
C LYS A 36 13.25 24.74 5.45
N TRP A 37 13.85 24.26 4.38
CA TRP A 37 14.01 22.83 4.12
C TRP A 37 15.00 22.19 5.11
N ASP A 38 14.66 21.02 5.64
CA ASP A 38 15.54 20.26 6.54
C ASP A 38 15.37 18.75 6.38
N TRP A 39 16.32 18.17 5.64
CA TRP A 39 16.39 16.76 5.29
C TRP A 39 17.14 15.88 6.30
N ASN A 40 17.77 16.45 7.33
CA ASN A 40 18.73 15.72 8.16
C ASN A 40 18.10 14.61 9.02
N ASN A 41 16.81 14.74 9.34
CA ASN A 41 16.10 13.83 10.25
C ASN A 41 15.03 12.96 9.57
N ILE A 42 14.97 12.95 8.24
CA ILE A 42 13.93 12.22 7.50
C ILE A 42 14.13 10.71 7.61
N SER A 43 15.39 10.25 7.69
CA SER A 43 15.73 8.84 7.87
C SER A 43 15.06 8.22 9.10
N ASN A 44 14.85 8.99 10.17
CA ASN A 44 14.18 8.54 11.40
C ASN A 44 12.72 8.12 11.17
N TYR A 45 12.06 8.62 10.12
CA TYR A 45 10.69 8.22 9.75
C TYR A 45 10.65 6.92 8.94
N PHE A 46 11.81 6.44 8.46
CA PHE A 46 11.97 5.12 7.86
C PHE A 46 12.45 4.10 8.88
N TYR A 47 13.48 4.45 9.65
CA TYR A 47 14.03 3.60 10.70
C TYR A 47 14.54 4.47 11.84
N TYR A 48 14.18 4.11 13.07
CA TYR A 48 14.66 4.80 14.26
C TYR A 48 15.11 3.78 15.32
N ASN A 49 16.08 4.19 16.14
CA ASN A 49 16.52 3.41 17.30
C ASN A 49 15.49 3.62 18.41
N LYS A 50 14.72 2.58 18.70
CA LYS A 50 13.81 2.57 19.84
C LYS A 50 14.51 1.93 21.02
N GLU A 51 14.51 2.62 22.14
CA GLU A 51 14.92 2.03 23.41
C GLU A 51 13.82 1.06 23.88
N VAL A 52 14.18 -0.21 24.03
CA VAL A 52 13.29 -1.27 24.50
C VAL A 52 13.73 -1.62 25.91
N ILE A 53 12.86 -1.36 26.88
CA ILE A 53 13.03 -1.76 28.27
C ILE A 53 13.01 -3.29 28.32
N LEU A 54 14.04 -3.88 28.91
CA LEU A 54 14.20 -5.32 29.04
C LEU A 54 13.74 -5.80 30.42
N GLU A 55 14.16 -5.09 31.47
CA GLU A 55 13.80 -5.40 32.85
C GLU A 55 13.51 -4.12 33.64
N THR A 56 12.49 -4.19 34.49
CA THR A 56 12.08 -3.12 35.41
C THR A 56 12.24 -3.57 36.85
N ALA A 57 12.37 -2.61 37.77
CA ALA A 57 12.45 -2.88 39.19
C ALA A 57 11.16 -3.59 39.68
N PRO A 58 11.28 -4.75 40.35
CA PRO A 58 10.13 -5.53 40.81
C PRO A 58 9.45 -4.94 42.04
N SER A 59 10.14 -4.09 42.78
CA SER A 59 9.72 -3.41 44.01
C SER A 59 10.68 -2.23 44.25
N ASP A 60 10.52 -1.53 45.37
CA ASP A 60 11.45 -0.48 45.78
C ASP A 60 12.78 -1.11 46.24
N VAL A 61 13.81 -0.96 45.42
CA VAL A 61 15.09 -1.69 45.55
C VAL A 61 16.31 -0.77 45.44
N GLU A 62 17.40 -1.13 46.11
CA GLU A 62 18.71 -0.49 45.97
C GLU A 62 19.66 -1.34 45.12
N VAL A 63 20.40 -0.70 44.20
CA VAL A 63 21.43 -1.38 43.39
C VAL A 63 22.72 -1.56 44.21
N THR A 64 22.91 -2.74 44.80
CA THR A 64 24.04 -3.01 45.71
C THR A 64 25.33 -3.40 45.01
N SER A 65 25.27 -4.18 43.92
CA SER A 65 26.46 -4.51 43.11
C SER A 65 26.15 -4.65 41.62
N ILE A 66 27.14 -4.33 40.80
CA ILE A 66 27.15 -4.53 39.35
C ILE A 66 28.45 -5.27 39.02
N ASP A 67 28.38 -6.59 38.98
CA ASP A 67 29.54 -7.47 38.84
C ASP A 67 29.62 -8.04 37.42
N GLN A 68 30.71 -7.75 36.71
CA GLN A 68 30.90 -8.22 35.34
C GLN A 68 31.55 -9.61 35.33
N GLN A 69 30.80 -10.63 34.90
CA GLN A 69 31.28 -11.99 34.70
C GLN A 69 31.34 -12.31 33.19
N GLY A 70 32.47 -11.99 32.57
CA GLY A 70 32.70 -12.22 31.14
C GLY A 70 31.84 -11.30 30.25
N GLN A 71 30.97 -11.89 29.42
CA GLN A 71 30.05 -11.13 28.54
C GLN A 71 28.74 -10.70 29.23
N LYS A 72 28.50 -11.15 30.46
CA LYS A 72 27.28 -10.88 31.22
C LYS A 72 27.64 -10.13 32.49
N THR A 73 26.80 -9.19 32.86
CA THR A 73 26.90 -8.39 34.08
C THR A 73 25.72 -8.75 34.97
N ILE A 74 26.01 -9.10 36.22
CA ILE A 74 25.00 -9.44 37.22
C ILE A 74 24.76 -8.19 38.07
N ILE A 75 23.51 -7.75 38.12
CA ILE A 75 23.03 -6.64 38.94
C ILE A 75 22.37 -7.28 40.15
N THR A 76 22.88 -6.99 41.34
CA THR A 76 22.26 -7.39 42.61
C THR A 76 21.44 -6.22 43.14
N LEU A 77 20.17 -6.48 43.41
CA LEU A 77 19.21 -5.55 43.96
C LEU A 77 18.77 -6.06 45.32
N VAL A 78 18.58 -5.17 46.29
CA VAL A 78 18.04 -5.52 47.60
C VAL A 78 16.79 -4.70 47.85
N ASP A 79 15.71 -5.38 48.20
CA ASP A 79 14.43 -4.76 48.54
C ASP A 79 14.45 -4.15 49.93
N TYR A 80 13.93 -2.92 50.07
CA TYR A 80 13.97 -2.17 51.34
C TYR A 80 13.08 -2.76 52.44
N GLU A 81 11.95 -3.37 52.08
CA GLU A 81 10.95 -3.85 53.03
C GLU A 81 11.22 -5.30 53.45
N THR A 82 11.63 -6.13 52.49
CA THR A 82 11.79 -7.58 52.67
C THR A 82 13.25 -8.01 52.82
N ASN A 83 14.21 -7.14 52.48
CA ASN A 83 15.64 -7.42 52.45
C ASN A 83 16.00 -8.65 51.58
N GLU A 84 15.14 -8.97 50.59
CA GLU A 84 15.37 -10.04 49.63
C GLU A 84 16.32 -9.58 48.51
N GLU A 85 17.23 -10.46 48.10
CA GLU A 85 18.17 -10.21 46.99
C GLU A 85 17.57 -10.65 45.64
N PHE A 86 17.46 -9.72 44.70
CA PHE A 86 17.14 -10.01 43.30
C PHE A 86 18.39 -9.91 42.43
N LYS A 87 18.63 -10.91 41.58
CA LYS A 87 19.79 -10.94 40.67
C LYS A 87 19.33 -10.89 39.23
N ILE A 88 19.63 -9.78 38.58
CA ILE A 88 19.35 -9.53 37.16
C ILE A 88 20.62 -9.76 36.35
N THR A 89 20.54 -10.52 35.26
CA THR A 89 21.70 -10.78 34.39
C THR A 89 21.51 -10.11 33.04
N ALA A 90 22.32 -9.11 32.73
CA ALA A 90 22.22 -8.34 31.48
C ALA A 90 23.59 -8.11 30.83
N VAL A 91 23.61 -7.66 29.58
CA VAL A 91 24.87 -7.26 28.91
C VAL A 91 25.24 -5.85 29.37
N ALA A 92 26.52 -5.56 29.58
CA ALA A 92 26.98 -4.26 30.12
C ALA A 92 26.43 -3.04 29.36
N GLU A 93 26.31 -3.12 28.03
CA GLU A 93 25.76 -2.04 27.18
C GLU A 93 24.25 -1.80 27.37
N GLN A 94 23.55 -2.70 28.05
CA GLN A 94 22.11 -2.62 28.29
C GLN A 94 21.77 -1.98 29.63
N ILE A 95 22.76 -1.75 30.49
CA ILE A 95 22.54 -1.29 31.87
C ILE A 95 22.37 0.23 31.89
N LYS A 96 21.29 0.69 32.52
CA LYS A 96 21.00 2.13 32.69
C LYS A 96 21.10 2.62 34.12
N VAL A 97 21.37 1.73 35.06
CA VAL A 97 21.40 2.02 36.50
C VAL A 97 22.83 2.07 37.03
N LEU A 98 23.05 2.91 38.04
CA LEU A 98 24.33 3.07 38.72
C LEU A 98 24.33 2.32 40.06
N LYS A 99 25.51 1.92 40.54
CA LYS A 99 25.65 1.34 41.88
C LYS A 99 25.25 2.36 42.94
N GLY A 100 24.45 1.94 43.92
CA GLY A 100 23.89 2.78 44.99
C GLY A 100 22.70 3.64 44.54
N GLN A 101 22.11 3.36 43.37
CA GLN A 101 20.89 4.01 42.92
C GLN A 101 19.67 3.35 43.56
N GLU A 102 18.80 4.17 44.14
CA GLU A 102 17.47 3.76 44.59
C GLU A 102 16.52 3.72 43.38
N LEU A 103 15.75 2.64 43.25
CA LEU A 103 14.82 2.41 42.16
C LEU A 103 13.44 2.11 42.75
N THR A 104 12.42 2.73 42.17
CA THR A 104 11.02 2.49 42.53
C THR A 104 10.41 1.40 41.66
N GLU A 105 9.37 0.73 42.14
CA GLU A 105 8.66 -0.29 41.36
C GLU A 105 8.30 0.22 39.95
N GLY A 106 8.77 -0.50 38.91
CA GLY A 106 8.57 -0.14 37.51
C GLY A 106 9.69 0.69 36.86
N ASP A 107 10.70 1.12 37.61
CA ASP A 107 11.85 1.84 37.06
C ASP A 107 12.69 0.96 36.11
N THR A 108 13.23 1.55 35.05
CA THR A 108 13.97 0.83 34.01
C THR A 108 15.38 0.46 34.48
N ILE A 109 15.66 -0.83 34.56
CA ILE A 109 16.98 -1.34 34.97
C ILE A 109 17.87 -1.54 33.77
N THR A 110 17.31 -2.18 32.73
CA THR A 110 18.04 -2.47 31.49
C THR A 110 17.22 -2.13 30.27
N SER A 111 17.88 -1.59 29.25
CA SER A 111 17.29 -1.25 27.97
C SER A 111 18.21 -1.63 26.83
N THR A 112 17.65 -2.01 25.69
CA THR A 112 18.42 -2.20 24.46
C THR A 112 17.89 -1.30 23.35
N THR A 113 18.78 -0.68 22.59
CA THR A 113 18.40 0.04 21.38
C THR A 113 18.17 -0.94 20.24
N LYS A 114 16.92 -1.06 19.80
CA LYS A 114 16.54 -1.88 18.65
C LYS A 114 16.10 -1.00 17.49
N TRP A 115 16.69 -1.25 16.32
CA TRP A 115 16.21 -0.68 15.05
C TRP A 115 14.75 -1.07 14.82
N THR A 116 13.87 -0.08 14.76
CA THR A 116 12.43 -0.26 14.57
C THR A 116 11.99 0.43 13.28
N ALA A 117 11.13 -0.25 12.52
CA ALA A 117 10.54 0.31 11.31
C ALA A 117 9.68 1.55 11.65
N GLY A 118 10.00 2.66 11.01
CA GLY A 118 9.28 3.92 11.10
C GLY A 118 7.94 3.91 10.37
N PRO A 119 7.17 5.00 10.47
CA PRO A 119 5.85 5.11 9.85
C PRO A 119 5.85 4.84 8.34
N PHE A 120 6.87 5.30 7.59
CA PHE A 120 6.91 5.14 6.14
C PHE A 120 7.12 3.69 5.71
N VAL A 121 7.97 2.93 6.41
CA VAL A 121 8.20 1.51 6.10
C VAL A 121 6.95 0.69 6.41
N LYS A 122 6.29 0.96 7.54
CA LYS A 122 5.00 0.34 7.87
C LYS A 122 3.93 0.69 6.83
N GLY A 123 3.80 1.98 6.50
CA GLY A 123 2.82 2.45 5.51
C GLY A 123 3.06 1.86 4.12
N PHE A 124 4.31 1.74 3.70
CA PHE A 124 4.69 1.09 2.44
C PHE A 124 4.27 -0.36 2.40
N TRP A 125 4.59 -1.14 3.45
CA TRP A 125 4.18 -2.54 3.54
C TRP A 125 2.66 -2.67 3.55
N THR A 126 1.96 -1.84 4.33
CA THR A 126 0.50 -1.81 4.42
C THR A 126 -0.16 -1.57 3.07
N THR A 127 0.35 -0.60 2.31
CA THR A 127 -0.10 -0.29 0.95
C THR A 127 0.05 -1.49 0.02
N LEU A 128 1.20 -2.16 0.07
CA LEU A 128 1.51 -3.29 -0.80
C LEU A 128 0.59 -4.48 -0.52
N TRP A 129 0.48 -4.92 0.74
CA TRP A 129 -0.31 -6.12 1.03
C TRP A 129 -1.82 -5.86 0.87
N LEU A 130 -2.32 -4.67 1.24
CA LEU A 130 -3.73 -4.32 1.05
C LEU A 130 -4.12 -4.28 -0.43
N SER A 131 -3.27 -3.67 -1.27
CA SER A 131 -3.52 -3.61 -2.71
C SER A 131 -3.49 -5.00 -3.35
N VAL A 132 -2.54 -5.86 -2.98
CA VAL A 132 -2.47 -7.24 -3.47
C VAL A 132 -3.71 -8.05 -3.08
N VAL A 133 -4.07 -8.08 -1.79
CA VAL A 133 -5.22 -8.86 -1.31
C VAL A 133 -6.53 -8.35 -1.91
N SER A 134 -6.74 -7.03 -1.89
CA SER A 134 -7.93 -6.40 -2.47
C SER A 134 -7.99 -6.60 -3.99
N GLY A 135 -6.83 -6.60 -4.67
CA GLY A 135 -6.72 -6.81 -6.10
C GLY A 135 -7.09 -8.23 -6.50
N ILE A 136 -6.63 -9.24 -5.75
CA ILE A 136 -7.00 -10.65 -5.98
C ILE A 136 -8.50 -10.84 -5.77
N LEU A 137 -9.07 -10.35 -4.68
CA LEU A 137 -10.50 -10.46 -4.42
C LEU A 137 -11.33 -9.67 -5.45
N GLY A 138 -10.88 -8.47 -5.80
CA GLY A 138 -11.50 -7.66 -6.85
C GLY A 138 -11.45 -8.34 -8.22
N LEU A 139 -10.36 -9.05 -8.55
CA LEU A 139 -10.26 -9.84 -9.78
C LEU A 139 -11.32 -10.96 -9.81
N VAL A 140 -11.48 -11.67 -8.69
CA VAL A 140 -12.50 -12.74 -8.57
C VAL A 140 -13.91 -12.16 -8.71
N ILE A 141 -14.23 -11.11 -7.96
CA ILE A 141 -15.53 -10.43 -8.01
C ILE A 141 -15.81 -9.92 -9.42
N GLY A 142 -14.82 -9.24 -10.02
CA GLY A 142 -14.96 -8.67 -11.35
C GLY A 142 -15.06 -9.70 -12.46
N LEU A 143 -14.36 -10.83 -12.36
CA LEU A 143 -14.52 -11.94 -13.31
C LEU A 143 -15.94 -12.51 -13.25
N ILE A 144 -16.43 -12.79 -12.05
CA ILE A 144 -17.79 -13.32 -11.85
C ILE A 144 -18.83 -12.32 -12.36
N ALA A 145 -18.75 -11.06 -11.92
CA ALA A 145 -19.69 -10.01 -12.35
C ALA A 145 -19.62 -9.78 -13.86
N GLY A 146 -18.42 -9.69 -14.45
CA GLY A 146 -18.25 -9.52 -15.89
C GLY A 146 -18.88 -10.64 -16.72
N LEU A 147 -18.74 -11.90 -16.27
CA LEU A 147 -19.39 -13.06 -16.89
C LEU A 147 -20.92 -13.04 -16.69
N CYS A 148 -21.41 -12.68 -15.51
CA CYS A 148 -22.85 -12.50 -15.25
C CYS A 148 -23.46 -11.44 -16.18
N ARG A 149 -22.74 -10.34 -16.43
CA ARG A 149 -23.21 -9.22 -17.27
C ARG A 149 -23.37 -9.59 -18.75
N ILE A 150 -22.62 -10.57 -19.25
CA ILE A 150 -22.78 -11.10 -20.63
C ILE A 150 -23.76 -12.28 -20.71
N SER A 151 -24.29 -12.73 -19.57
CA SER A 151 -25.19 -13.87 -19.53
C SER A 151 -26.50 -13.58 -20.27
N LYS A 152 -27.07 -14.65 -20.85
CA LYS A 152 -28.43 -14.59 -21.42
C LYS A 152 -29.50 -14.57 -20.33
N ASN A 153 -29.19 -15.02 -19.12
CA ASN A 153 -30.11 -15.00 -17.99
C ASN A 153 -30.32 -13.55 -17.53
N PRO A 154 -31.56 -13.00 -17.61
CA PRO A 154 -31.84 -11.62 -17.25
C PRO A 154 -31.48 -11.32 -15.79
N THR A 155 -31.77 -12.22 -14.84
CA THR A 155 -31.48 -11.99 -13.42
C THR A 155 -29.99 -11.80 -13.15
N LEU A 156 -29.13 -12.65 -13.74
CA LEU A 156 -27.67 -12.53 -13.56
C LEU A 156 -27.14 -11.24 -14.20
N ARG A 157 -27.63 -10.91 -15.39
CA ARG A 157 -27.23 -9.71 -16.11
C ARG A 157 -27.65 -8.45 -15.37
N ASP A 158 -28.90 -8.39 -14.91
CA ASP A 158 -29.48 -7.19 -14.32
C ASP A 158 -28.92 -6.95 -12.92
N LEU A 159 -28.73 -8.00 -12.10
CA LEU A 159 -28.07 -7.87 -10.79
C LEU A 159 -26.61 -7.39 -10.93
N SER A 160 -25.87 -7.97 -11.89
CA SER A 160 -24.51 -7.52 -12.18
C SER A 160 -24.48 -6.08 -12.70
N THR A 161 -25.43 -5.70 -13.54
CA THR A 161 -25.56 -4.34 -14.08
C THR A 161 -25.79 -3.33 -12.96
N ILE A 162 -26.74 -3.60 -12.05
CA ILE A 162 -27.01 -2.76 -10.88
C ILE A 162 -25.76 -2.62 -10.00
N TYR A 163 -25.10 -3.73 -9.65
CA TYR A 163 -23.87 -3.70 -8.87
C TYR A 163 -22.79 -2.83 -9.52
N VAL A 164 -22.50 -3.06 -10.80
CA VAL A 164 -21.43 -2.33 -11.50
C VAL A 164 -21.76 -0.85 -11.65
N GLU A 165 -23.00 -0.52 -12.02
CA GLU A 165 -23.42 0.88 -12.23
C GLU A 165 -23.44 1.65 -10.91
N LEU A 166 -23.97 1.05 -9.84
CA LEU A 166 -24.00 1.68 -8.52
C LEU A 166 -22.58 1.94 -7.99
N ILE A 167 -21.72 0.92 -7.99
CA ILE A 167 -20.38 1.03 -7.41
C ILE A 167 -19.49 2.00 -8.20
N ARG A 168 -19.60 2.02 -9.54
CA ARG A 168 -18.83 2.97 -10.36
C ARG A 168 -19.38 4.40 -10.29
N ALA A 169 -20.65 4.59 -9.95
CA ALA A 169 -21.26 5.91 -9.78
C ALA A 169 -20.90 6.56 -8.43
N LEU A 170 -20.58 5.76 -7.41
CA LEU A 170 -20.22 6.26 -6.09
C LEU A 170 -18.72 6.59 -5.98
N PRO A 171 -18.33 7.71 -5.35
CA PRO A 171 -16.95 7.94 -4.98
C PRO A 171 -16.46 6.83 -4.05
N LEU A 172 -15.24 6.31 -4.29
CA LEU A 172 -14.68 5.23 -3.49
C LEU A 172 -14.61 5.57 -1.99
N LEU A 173 -14.33 6.82 -1.65
CA LEU A 173 -14.32 7.28 -0.26
C LEU A 173 -15.69 7.07 0.42
N VAL A 174 -16.79 7.30 -0.29
CA VAL A 174 -18.14 7.08 0.23
C VAL A 174 -18.40 5.59 0.45
N ILE A 175 -17.96 4.74 -0.48
CA ILE A 175 -18.05 3.27 -0.32
C ILE A 175 -17.27 2.82 0.92
N ILE A 176 -16.04 3.32 1.09
CA ILE A 176 -15.22 3.02 2.28
C ILE A 176 -15.96 3.39 3.56
N PHE A 177 -16.57 4.58 3.62
CA PHE A 177 -17.32 5.01 4.80
C PHE A 177 -18.58 4.17 5.05
N ILE A 178 -19.33 3.81 4.02
CA ILE A 178 -20.49 2.93 4.19
C ILE A 178 -20.05 1.58 4.74
N ILE A 179 -19.03 0.96 4.16
CA ILE A 179 -18.58 -0.36 4.62
C ILE A 179 -17.97 -0.28 6.02
N TYR A 180 -17.15 0.72 6.31
CA TYR A 180 -16.50 0.85 7.60
C TYR A 180 -17.48 1.24 8.72
N TYR A 181 -18.27 2.32 8.55
CA TYR A 181 -19.14 2.82 9.62
C TYR A 181 -20.47 2.08 9.73
N PHE A 182 -21.07 1.65 8.62
CA PHE A 182 -22.37 0.96 8.68
C PHE A 182 -22.18 -0.54 8.87
N PHE A 183 -21.55 -1.21 7.89
CA PHE A 183 -21.36 -2.66 7.96
C PHE A 183 -20.33 -3.06 9.03
N GLY A 184 -19.28 -2.26 9.23
CA GLY A 184 -18.26 -2.53 10.24
C GLY A 184 -18.82 -2.52 11.66
N THR A 185 -19.75 -1.61 11.98
CA THR A 185 -20.41 -1.60 13.30
C THR A 185 -21.35 -2.78 13.48
N ILE A 186 -22.16 -3.13 12.47
CA ILE A 186 -23.13 -4.23 12.57
C ILE A 186 -22.44 -5.59 12.63
N LEU A 187 -21.43 -5.80 11.78
CA LEU A 187 -20.72 -7.08 11.63
C LEU A 187 -19.42 -7.16 12.45
N LYS A 188 -19.10 -6.11 13.22
CA LYS A 188 -17.86 -5.99 14.02
C LYS A 188 -16.59 -6.27 13.20
N LEU A 189 -16.51 -5.68 12.01
CA LEU A 189 -15.36 -5.85 11.13
C LEU A 189 -14.13 -5.13 11.67
N SER A 190 -12.95 -5.72 11.49
CA SER A 190 -11.70 -4.99 11.69
C SER A 190 -11.51 -3.91 10.64
N HIS A 191 -10.67 -2.91 10.93
CA HIS A 191 -10.33 -1.82 10.01
C HIS A 191 -9.80 -2.37 8.68
N GLU A 192 -8.92 -3.36 8.76
CA GLU A 192 -8.31 -4.03 7.63
C GLU A 192 -9.35 -4.77 6.78
N THR A 193 -10.27 -5.49 7.42
CA THR A 193 -11.32 -6.22 6.70
C THR A 193 -12.25 -5.25 5.98
N ALA A 194 -12.67 -4.18 6.62
CA ALA A 194 -13.50 -3.15 6.00
C ALA A 194 -12.80 -2.50 4.79
N ALA A 195 -11.49 -2.23 4.89
CA ALA A 195 -10.70 -1.71 3.79
C ALA A 195 -10.60 -2.69 2.61
N ILE A 196 -10.28 -3.96 2.88
CA ILE A 196 -10.17 -5.01 1.86
C ILE A 196 -11.50 -5.18 1.13
N VAL A 197 -12.61 -5.24 1.87
CA VAL A 197 -13.94 -5.36 1.28
C VAL A 197 -14.25 -4.14 0.41
N SER A 198 -14.05 -2.93 0.90
CA SER A 198 -14.32 -1.70 0.14
C SER A 198 -13.52 -1.61 -1.16
N LEU A 199 -12.21 -1.84 -1.07
CA LEU A 199 -11.31 -1.79 -2.20
C LEU A 199 -11.60 -2.91 -3.21
N SER A 200 -11.83 -4.14 -2.76
CA SER A 200 -12.13 -5.27 -3.65
C SER A 200 -13.49 -5.12 -4.33
N PHE A 201 -14.51 -4.61 -3.64
CA PHE A 201 -15.83 -4.38 -4.21
C PHE A 201 -15.79 -3.29 -5.29
N SER A 202 -15.06 -2.21 -5.04
CA SER A 202 -14.83 -1.15 -6.02
C SER A 202 -14.04 -1.65 -7.22
N ALA A 203 -12.87 -2.24 -6.98
CA ALA A 203 -12.03 -2.80 -8.05
C ALA A 203 -12.76 -3.85 -8.88
N GLY A 204 -13.58 -4.70 -8.24
CA GLY A 204 -14.41 -5.70 -8.91
C GLY A 204 -15.37 -5.10 -9.93
N ALA A 205 -15.98 -3.95 -9.64
CA ALA A 205 -16.91 -3.31 -10.58
C ALA A 205 -16.20 -2.76 -11.83
N TYR A 206 -14.99 -2.19 -11.66
CA TYR A 206 -14.15 -1.75 -12.79
C TYR A 206 -13.62 -2.95 -13.58
N ILE A 207 -13.18 -4.00 -12.90
CA ILE A 207 -12.71 -5.24 -13.54
C ILE A 207 -13.83 -5.94 -14.30
N ALA A 208 -15.06 -5.94 -13.80
CA ALA A 208 -16.22 -6.50 -14.51
C ALA A 208 -16.43 -5.86 -15.89
N GLU A 209 -16.21 -4.55 -15.99
CA GLU A 209 -16.31 -3.82 -17.26
C GLU A 209 -15.15 -4.10 -18.19
N ILE A 210 -13.95 -4.23 -17.64
CA ILE A 210 -12.77 -4.67 -18.39
C ILE A 210 -13.02 -6.06 -18.98
N VAL A 211 -13.52 -7.01 -18.19
CA VAL A 211 -13.85 -8.37 -18.63
C VAL A 211 -14.94 -8.36 -19.70
N ARG A 212 -16.06 -7.66 -19.46
CA ARG A 212 -17.15 -7.53 -20.43
C ARG A 212 -16.66 -6.92 -21.74
N GLY A 213 -15.95 -5.79 -21.67
CA GLY A 213 -15.41 -5.09 -22.83
C GLY A 213 -14.41 -5.95 -23.60
N GLY A 214 -13.56 -6.69 -22.89
CA GLY A 214 -12.61 -7.64 -23.47
C GLY A 214 -13.29 -8.75 -24.25
N ILE A 215 -14.32 -9.38 -23.68
CA ILE A 215 -15.08 -10.45 -24.34
C ILE A 215 -15.83 -9.90 -25.56
N GLN A 216 -16.47 -8.73 -25.44
CA GLN A 216 -17.20 -8.10 -26.55
C GLN A 216 -16.29 -7.59 -27.68
N SER A 217 -15.00 -7.38 -27.41
CA SER A 217 -14.05 -6.95 -28.43
C SER A 217 -13.74 -8.06 -29.46
N ILE A 218 -13.97 -9.33 -29.12
CA ILE A 218 -13.68 -10.47 -30.00
C ILE A 218 -14.65 -10.47 -31.18
N SER A 219 -14.12 -10.67 -32.40
CA SER A 219 -14.94 -10.67 -33.62
C SER A 219 -16.04 -11.73 -33.55
N LYS A 220 -17.27 -11.34 -33.91
CA LYS A 220 -18.41 -12.26 -34.02
C LYS A 220 -18.14 -13.43 -34.97
N GLY A 221 -17.30 -13.23 -35.99
CA GLY A 221 -16.87 -14.26 -36.92
C GLY A 221 -16.20 -15.47 -36.24
N GLN A 222 -15.50 -15.28 -35.12
CA GLN A 222 -14.93 -16.38 -34.33
C GLN A 222 -16.03 -17.26 -33.72
N THR A 223 -17.11 -16.63 -33.25
CA THR A 223 -18.27 -17.34 -32.69
C THR A 223 -19.10 -18.02 -33.78
N GLU A 224 -19.21 -17.39 -34.95
CA GLU A 224 -19.91 -17.95 -36.12
C GLU A 224 -19.15 -19.16 -36.69
N ALA A 225 -17.83 -19.05 -36.89
CA ALA A 225 -16.99 -20.15 -37.35
C ALA A 225 -17.01 -21.35 -36.38
N ALA A 226 -16.89 -21.09 -35.08
CA ALA A 226 -17.00 -22.14 -34.05
C ALA A 226 -18.35 -22.86 -34.10
N ARG A 227 -19.45 -22.11 -34.29
CA ARG A 227 -20.78 -22.70 -34.44
C ARG A 227 -20.93 -23.48 -35.76
N SER A 228 -20.32 -23.04 -36.86
CA SER A 228 -20.27 -23.79 -38.12
C SER A 228 -19.52 -25.11 -37.99
N LEU A 229 -18.56 -25.20 -37.06
CA LEU A 229 -17.85 -26.44 -36.72
C LEU A 229 -18.59 -27.29 -35.66
N GLY A 230 -19.83 -26.94 -35.31
CA GLY A 230 -20.65 -27.69 -34.36
C GLY A 230 -20.30 -27.46 -32.88
N MET A 231 -19.48 -26.46 -32.55
CA MET A 231 -19.12 -26.17 -31.16
C MET A 231 -20.30 -25.56 -30.39
N GLY A 232 -20.57 -26.08 -29.19
CA GLY A 232 -21.52 -25.49 -28.26
C GLY A 232 -21.07 -24.13 -27.73
N ALA A 233 -22.01 -23.33 -27.22
CA ALA A 233 -21.73 -21.97 -26.72
C ALA A 233 -20.72 -21.95 -25.56
N ALA A 234 -20.81 -22.91 -24.62
CA ALA A 234 -19.88 -23.03 -23.50
C ALA A 234 -18.46 -23.39 -23.98
N SER A 235 -18.35 -24.35 -24.91
CA SER A 235 -17.06 -24.74 -25.51
C SER A 235 -16.45 -23.59 -26.29
N THR A 236 -17.25 -22.90 -27.11
CA THR A 236 -16.81 -21.70 -27.84
C THR A 236 -16.30 -20.61 -26.88
N MET A 237 -17.02 -20.38 -25.77
CA MET A 237 -16.62 -19.40 -24.77
C MET A 237 -15.29 -19.78 -24.10
N CYS A 238 -15.16 -21.02 -23.60
CA CYS A 238 -13.98 -21.43 -22.82
C CYS A 238 -12.73 -21.66 -23.68
N VAL A 239 -12.88 -22.20 -24.89
CA VAL A 239 -11.75 -22.64 -25.72
C VAL A 239 -11.29 -21.55 -26.69
N ILE A 240 -12.21 -20.72 -27.19
CA ILE A 240 -11.90 -19.73 -28.24
C ILE A 240 -11.93 -18.31 -27.67
N ILE A 241 -13.04 -17.91 -27.07
CA ILE A 241 -13.27 -16.50 -26.71
C ILE A 241 -12.47 -16.09 -25.47
N LEU A 242 -12.57 -16.82 -24.35
CA LEU A 242 -11.93 -16.45 -23.08
C LEU A 242 -10.41 -16.36 -23.18
N PRO A 243 -9.68 -17.29 -23.83
CA PRO A 243 -8.23 -17.18 -23.97
C PRO A 243 -7.80 -15.93 -24.76
N GLN A 244 -8.55 -15.55 -25.79
CA GLN A 244 -8.28 -14.34 -26.57
C GLN A 244 -8.64 -13.07 -25.77
N ALA A 245 -9.82 -13.06 -25.14
CA ALA A 245 -10.27 -11.96 -24.31
C ALA A 245 -9.30 -11.69 -23.15
N PHE A 246 -8.80 -12.74 -22.50
CA PHE A 246 -7.82 -12.64 -21.41
C PHE A 246 -6.55 -11.86 -21.83
N ARG A 247 -6.01 -12.14 -23.02
CA ARG A 247 -4.84 -11.43 -23.55
C ARG A 247 -5.13 -9.95 -23.79
N ARG A 248 -6.34 -9.62 -24.28
CA ARG A 248 -6.76 -8.24 -24.55
C ARG A 248 -7.03 -7.42 -23.30
N ILE A 249 -7.52 -8.05 -22.23
CA ILE A 249 -7.83 -7.33 -20.98
C ILE A 249 -6.62 -7.14 -20.07
N LEU A 250 -5.56 -7.94 -20.23
CA LEU A 250 -4.40 -7.91 -19.32
C LEU A 250 -3.79 -6.50 -19.13
N PRO A 251 -3.60 -5.68 -20.19
CA PRO A 251 -3.09 -4.31 -20.03
C PRO A 251 -4.02 -3.43 -19.17
N ALA A 252 -5.34 -3.54 -19.37
CA ALA A 252 -6.32 -2.78 -18.61
C ALA A 252 -6.37 -3.25 -17.14
N LEU A 253 -6.21 -4.55 -16.88
CA LEU A 253 -6.12 -5.09 -15.52
C LEU A 253 -4.89 -4.55 -14.78
N THR A 254 -3.74 -4.43 -15.43
CA THR A 254 -2.55 -3.83 -14.80
C THR A 254 -2.75 -2.35 -14.50
N GLY A 255 -3.37 -1.60 -15.42
CA GLY A 255 -3.77 -0.21 -15.17
C GLY A 255 -4.71 -0.08 -13.97
N GLN A 256 -5.68 -1.00 -13.85
CA GLN A 256 -6.58 -1.04 -12.71
C GLN A 256 -5.86 -1.37 -11.40
N PHE A 257 -4.85 -2.24 -11.42
CA PHE A 257 -4.05 -2.53 -10.22
C PHE A 257 -3.19 -1.33 -9.79
N ILE A 258 -2.63 -0.56 -10.73
CA ILE A 258 -1.95 0.72 -10.45
C ILE A 258 -2.91 1.71 -9.79
N ASN A 259 -4.15 1.81 -10.28
CA ASN A 259 -5.16 2.67 -9.68
C ASN A 259 -5.52 2.18 -8.27
N LEU A 260 -5.67 0.87 -8.07
CA LEU A 260 -5.94 0.29 -6.76
C LEU A 260 -4.86 0.62 -5.72
N VAL A 261 -3.58 0.60 -6.10
CA VAL A 261 -2.48 1.03 -5.23
C VAL A 261 -2.66 2.49 -4.80
N LYS A 262 -3.06 3.38 -5.72
CA LYS A 262 -3.33 4.78 -5.39
C LYS A 262 -4.57 4.93 -4.52
N ASP A 263 -5.63 4.18 -4.81
CA ASP A 263 -6.89 4.19 -4.08
C ASP A 263 -6.72 3.81 -2.60
N THR A 264 -5.68 3.04 -2.24
CA THR A 264 -5.34 2.79 -0.83
C THR A 264 -5.10 4.08 -0.04
N SER A 265 -4.70 5.19 -0.67
CA SER A 265 -4.51 6.49 0.00
C SER A 265 -5.79 6.97 0.69
N LEU A 266 -6.97 6.60 0.16
CA LEU A 266 -8.26 6.97 0.73
C LEU A 266 -8.52 6.28 2.08
N LEU A 267 -7.85 5.16 2.37
CA LEU A 267 -7.94 4.46 3.65
C LEU A 267 -7.35 5.25 4.81
N SER A 268 -6.52 6.27 4.55
CA SER A 268 -6.07 7.22 5.57
C SER A 268 -7.24 7.87 6.31
N ALA A 269 -8.40 8.03 5.66
CA ALA A 269 -9.59 8.60 6.26
C ALA A 269 -10.20 7.74 7.38
N ILE A 270 -9.98 6.42 7.34
CA ILE A 270 -10.38 5.48 8.40
C ILE A 270 -9.20 5.05 9.28
N SER A 271 -8.15 5.90 9.36
CA SER A 271 -6.98 5.73 10.21
C SER A 271 -6.10 4.49 9.94
N ILE A 272 -6.20 3.88 8.76
CA ILE A 272 -5.27 2.82 8.37
C ILE A 272 -3.92 3.45 8.04
N ILE A 273 -2.85 2.94 8.65
CA ILE A 273 -1.49 3.44 8.46
C ILE A 273 -0.92 2.84 7.16
N GLU A 274 -1.32 3.41 6.04
CA GLU A 274 -0.69 3.26 4.73
C GLU A 274 0.24 4.48 4.44
N ILE A 275 0.80 4.61 3.23
CA ILE A 275 1.80 5.64 2.90
C ILE A 275 1.26 7.07 3.17
N THR A 276 0.03 7.35 2.76
CA THR A 276 -0.57 8.69 2.92
C THR A 276 -0.81 9.02 4.40
N ARG A 277 -1.31 8.08 5.19
CA ARG A 277 -1.48 8.25 6.64
C ARG A 277 -0.16 8.34 7.37
N ALA A 278 0.86 7.60 6.95
CA ALA A 278 2.22 7.72 7.47
C ALA A 278 2.80 9.11 7.21
N ALA A 279 2.58 9.67 6.02
CA ALA A 279 3.00 11.02 5.67
C ALA A 279 2.28 12.09 6.51
N GLN A 280 0.96 11.93 6.72
CA GLN A 280 0.19 12.81 7.60
C GLN A 280 0.73 12.78 9.03
N LEU A 281 0.96 11.59 9.59
CA LEU A 281 1.50 11.44 10.94
C LEU A 281 2.89 12.06 11.05
N ALA A 282 3.77 11.78 10.09
CA ALA A 282 5.11 12.34 10.05
C ALA A 282 5.09 13.87 9.91
N THR A 283 4.17 14.41 9.12
CA THR A 283 3.98 15.87 8.96
C THR A 283 3.56 16.52 10.26
N THR A 284 2.56 15.96 10.96
CA THR A 284 2.07 16.51 12.23
C THR A 284 3.14 16.49 13.32
N THR A 285 3.99 15.45 13.37
CA THR A 285 5.07 15.37 14.37
C THR A 285 6.28 16.24 14.00
N SER A 286 6.66 16.29 12.72
CA SER A 286 7.86 17.02 12.27
C SER A 286 7.63 18.51 12.02
N MET A 287 6.38 18.91 11.78
CA MET A 287 6.00 20.21 11.20
C MET A 287 6.70 20.49 9.85
N LYS A 288 7.06 19.45 9.10
CA LYS A 288 7.75 19.53 7.80
C LYS A 288 6.91 18.94 6.67
N PRO A 289 5.86 19.64 6.20
CA PRO A 289 4.92 19.08 5.25
C PRO A 289 5.56 18.70 3.91
N PHE A 290 6.42 19.56 3.35
CA PHE A 290 6.96 19.31 2.01
C PHE A 290 7.80 18.04 1.96
N GLU A 291 8.78 17.89 2.84
CA GLU A 291 9.67 16.73 2.90
C GLU A 291 8.89 15.42 3.07
N MET A 292 7.91 15.39 3.97
CA MET A 292 7.12 14.19 4.24
C MET A 292 6.24 13.81 3.05
N TRP A 293 5.64 14.78 2.36
CA TRP A 293 4.86 14.53 1.15
C TRP A 293 5.74 14.15 -0.06
N PHE A 294 6.97 14.69 -0.18
CA PHE A 294 7.93 14.23 -1.19
C PHE A 294 8.38 12.78 -0.92
N CYS A 295 8.61 12.40 0.33
CA CYS A 295 8.88 11.01 0.70
C CYS A 295 7.69 10.10 0.34
N ALA A 296 6.46 10.51 0.65
CA ALA A 296 5.26 9.77 0.27
C ALA A 296 5.13 9.59 -1.25
N ALA A 297 5.34 10.68 -2.01
CA ALA A 297 5.33 10.65 -3.47
C ALA A 297 6.40 9.70 -4.04
N ALA A 298 7.62 9.76 -3.50
CA ALA A 298 8.71 8.86 -3.89
C ALA A 298 8.36 7.38 -3.62
N LEU A 299 7.71 7.07 -2.50
CA LEU A 299 7.26 5.71 -2.17
C LEU A 299 6.17 5.22 -3.12
N TYR A 300 5.17 6.05 -3.44
CA TYR A 300 4.18 5.68 -4.45
C TYR A 300 4.82 5.46 -5.83
N LEU A 301 5.79 6.29 -6.22
CA LEU A 301 6.53 6.11 -7.47
C LEU A 301 7.34 4.81 -7.47
N LEU A 302 7.97 4.47 -6.34
CA LEU A 302 8.73 3.24 -6.17
C LEU A 302 7.86 1.98 -6.37
N ILE A 303 6.57 2.04 -6.03
CA ILE A 303 5.61 0.97 -6.30
C ILE A 303 5.11 1.02 -7.75
N ASN A 304 4.68 2.20 -8.21
CA ASN A 304 3.93 2.33 -9.45
C ASN A 304 4.81 2.30 -10.72
N ILE A 305 6.05 2.80 -10.68
CA ILE A 305 6.94 2.79 -11.84
C ILE A 305 7.29 1.35 -12.25
N PRO A 306 7.79 0.46 -11.36
CA PRO A 306 8.07 -0.92 -11.73
C PRO A 306 6.84 -1.65 -12.25
N LEU A 307 5.68 -1.41 -11.63
CA LEU A 307 4.41 -2.00 -12.05
C LEU A 307 3.98 -1.50 -13.45
N SER A 308 4.18 -0.22 -13.74
CA SER A 308 3.93 0.35 -15.07
C SER A 308 4.89 -0.20 -16.13
N ILE A 309 6.18 -0.34 -15.80
CA ILE A 309 7.16 -0.95 -16.71
C ILE A 309 6.79 -2.41 -17.01
N LEU A 310 6.41 -3.17 -15.98
CA LEU A 310 5.94 -4.55 -16.12
C LEU A 310 4.69 -4.61 -17.01
N ALA A 311 3.74 -3.68 -16.84
CA ALA A 311 2.55 -3.58 -17.68
C ALA A 311 2.90 -3.43 -19.17
N HIS A 312 3.75 -2.46 -19.49
CA HIS A 312 4.17 -2.19 -20.87
C HIS A 312 4.98 -3.37 -21.46
N TYR A 313 5.77 -4.04 -20.64
CA TYR A 313 6.49 -5.25 -21.07
C TYR A 313 5.51 -6.39 -21.42
N LEU A 314 4.52 -6.64 -20.56
CA LEU A 314 3.49 -7.65 -20.80
C LEU A 314 2.66 -7.33 -22.05
N GLU A 315 2.26 -6.07 -22.22
CA GLU A 315 1.53 -5.61 -23.40
C GLU A 315 2.31 -5.86 -24.70
N ARG A 316 3.58 -5.45 -24.75
CA ARG A 316 4.44 -5.65 -25.94
C ARG A 316 4.65 -7.12 -26.28
N ARG A 317 4.70 -8.01 -25.28
CA ARG A 317 4.88 -9.44 -25.50
C ARG A 317 3.61 -10.08 -26.07
N LEU A 318 2.44 -9.64 -25.61
CA LEU A 318 1.15 -10.16 -26.07
C LEU A 318 0.76 -9.61 -27.44
N ALA A 319 1.07 -8.34 -27.74
CA ALA A 319 0.80 -7.73 -29.05
C ALA A 319 1.59 -8.35 -30.22
N LYS A 320 2.67 -9.10 -29.94
CA LYS A 320 3.43 -9.83 -30.97
C LYS A 320 2.81 -11.18 -31.37
N SER A 321 1.73 -11.60 -30.70
CA SER A 321 1.08 -12.91 -30.92
C SER A 321 -0.27 -12.81 -31.65
N ASP A 322 -0.63 -11.62 -32.12
CA ASP A 322 -1.74 -11.32 -33.04
C ASP A 322 -1.20 -11.14 -34.47
#